data_AF-A0A1J7I0W4-F1
#
_entry.id   AF-A0A1J7I0W4-F1
#
_cell.length_a   1.000
_cell.length_b   1.000
_cell.length_c   1.000
_cell.angle_alpha   90.00
_cell.angle_beta   90.00
_cell.angle_gamma   90.00
#
_symmetry.space_group_name_H-M   'P 1'
#
loop_
_entity.id
_entity.type
_entity.pdbx_description
1 polymer ?
#
loop_
_entity_poly.entity_id
_entity_poly.type
_entity_poly.pdbx_seq_one_letter_code
_entity_poly.pdbx_strand_id
1 'polypeptide(L)'
;MDSLENSASWDDFLHFIDPNPSSPTDFLLSNPSVSTEIDFSGGAVACQESSRKRFCDLSSVLETGRPVKTDKPAILDDAIRVLTQLKTEAQELKETHEKLLEEIKCLKAEKKELREEKLVLKADKEKIEKHLKGFSIPHAGFMPPPPHVAAYQGGMNKMAVYPNYGYIPMWQYLPLSTRDTSHDHELRPPAA
;
A
#
# COMPACT_ATOMS: atom_id res chain seq x y z
N MET A 1 -19.64 3.71 20.00
CA MET A 1 -19.77 4.84 19.05
C MET A 1 -18.35 5.40 18.88
N ASP A 2 -17.39 4.57 18.49
CA ASP A 2 -15.98 4.74 18.91
C ASP A 2 -15.00 4.51 17.75
N SER A 3 -15.08 5.30 16.68
CA SER A 3 -14.12 5.19 15.56
C SER A 3 -13.58 6.52 15.05
N LEU A 4 -13.82 7.61 15.77
CA LEU A 4 -13.30 8.95 15.43
C LEU A 4 -11.94 9.24 16.07
N GLU A 5 -11.65 8.71 17.26
CA GLU A 5 -10.39 8.96 17.98
C GLU A 5 -9.16 8.36 17.29
N ASN A 6 -9.32 7.23 16.61
CA ASN A 6 -8.20 6.63 15.88
C ASN A 6 -7.77 7.48 14.68
N SER A 7 -8.66 8.30 14.12
CA SER A 7 -8.31 9.18 12.98
C SER A 7 -7.30 10.25 13.41
N ALA A 8 -7.56 10.91 14.54
CA ALA A 8 -6.73 12.00 15.04
C ALA A 8 -5.30 11.53 15.39
N SER A 9 -5.16 10.32 15.96
CA SER A 9 -3.84 9.77 16.29
C SER A 9 -2.95 9.52 15.07
N TRP A 10 -3.54 9.10 13.93
CA TRP A 10 -2.78 8.90 12.69
C TRP A 10 -2.51 10.21 11.97
N ASP A 11 -3.41 11.19 12.05
CA ASP A 11 -3.20 12.53 11.49
C ASP A 11 -2.09 13.29 12.24
N ASP A 12 -2.03 13.19 13.58
CA ASP A 12 -0.95 13.75 14.42
C ASP A 12 0.41 13.07 14.18
N PHE A 13 0.42 11.73 14.10
CA PHE A 13 1.64 10.98 13.78
C PHE A 13 2.23 11.36 12.42
N LEU A 14 1.37 11.72 11.46
CA LEU A 14 1.80 12.09 10.12
C LEU A 14 2.19 13.57 10.02
N HIS A 15 1.63 14.46 10.85
CA HIS A 15 2.18 15.81 11.05
C HIS A 15 3.58 15.80 11.67
N PHE A 16 3.91 14.78 12.47
CA PHE A 16 5.26 14.58 13.00
C PHE A 16 6.25 14.09 11.91
N ILE A 17 5.78 13.31 10.93
CA ILE A 17 6.59 12.78 9.81
C ILE A 17 6.73 13.77 8.65
N ASP A 18 5.83 14.75 8.50
CA ASP A 18 5.98 15.90 7.61
C ASP A 18 6.61 17.08 8.37
N PRO A 19 7.96 17.19 8.50
CA PRO A 19 8.56 18.45 8.85
C PRO A 19 8.38 19.37 7.65
N ASN A 20 7.44 20.30 7.78
CA ASN A 20 7.27 21.51 6.99
C ASN A 20 8.53 21.87 6.15
N PRO A 21 8.45 22.00 4.80
CA PRO A 21 9.62 22.16 3.93
C PRO A 21 10.29 23.56 3.97
N SER A 22 10.15 24.29 5.08
CA SER A 22 10.65 25.67 5.22
C SER A 22 11.98 25.81 5.97
N SER A 23 12.65 24.71 6.34
CA SER A 23 14.03 24.76 6.81
C SER A 23 14.95 24.14 5.74
N PRO A 24 15.82 24.95 5.10
CA PRO A 24 16.93 24.40 4.35
C PRO A 24 17.75 23.58 5.34
N THR A 25 17.81 22.26 5.16
CA THR A 25 18.82 21.46 5.83
C THR A 25 20.16 21.88 5.23
N ASP A 26 20.70 22.93 5.83
CA ASP A 26 22.09 23.33 5.84
C ASP A 26 22.91 22.17 6.41
N PHE A 27 23.03 21.08 5.64
CA PHE A 27 24.23 20.26 5.64
C PHE A 27 25.32 21.09 4.97
N LEU A 28 25.74 22.12 5.71
CA LEU A 28 27.00 22.82 5.51
C LEU A 28 28.08 21.76 5.61
N LEU A 29 28.53 21.29 4.44
CA LEU A 29 29.91 20.87 4.30
C LEU A 29 30.74 22.17 4.41
N SER A 30 30.85 22.69 5.63
CA SER A 30 31.87 23.66 5.98
C SER A 30 33.19 22.99 5.68
N ASN A 31 33.82 23.36 4.57
CA ASN A 31 35.25 23.18 4.40
C ASN A 31 35.93 24.11 5.41
N PRO A 32 36.66 23.61 6.42
CA PRO A 32 37.66 24.43 7.06
C PRO A 32 38.85 24.45 6.09
N SER A 33 38.84 25.42 5.18
CA SER A 33 40.09 25.94 4.62
C SER A 33 40.84 26.64 5.74
N VAL A 34 41.41 25.87 6.66
CA VAL A 34 42.37 26.35 7.66
C VAL A 34 43.75 26.13 7.06
N SER A 35 44.28 27.22 6.49
CA SER A 35 45.72 27.39 6.32
C SER A 35 46.36 27.24 7.68
N THR A 36 47.11 26.17 7.88
CA THR A 36 48.11 26.12 8.95
C THR A 36 49.44 25.91 8.24
N GLU A 37 50.21 26.99 8.15
CA GLU A 37 51.66 26.91 7.98
C GLU A 37 52.20 26.12 9.17
N ILE A 38 52.83 24.97 8.91
CA ILE A 38 53.53 24.19 9.93
C ILE A 38 54.92 23.93 9.38
N ASP A 39 55.89 24.69 9.89
CA ASP A 39 57.30 24.50 9.62
C ASP A 39 57.75 23.12 10.09
N PHE A 40 58.13 22.26 9.13
CA PHE A 40 58.68 20.94 9.43
C PHE A 40 60.20 21.03 9.59
N SER A 41 60.65 21.27 10.81
CA SER A 41 62.01 20.94 11.25
C SER A 41 61.97 19.70 12.14
N GLY A 42 62.13 18.51 11.52
CA GLY A 42 62.29 17.22 12.21
C GLY A 42 61.13 16.21 12.09
N GLY A 43 60.75 15.77 10.87
CA GLY A 43 59.44 15.13 10.65
C GLY A 43 59.36 13.73 10.03
N ALA A 44 60.46 13.03 9.74
CA ALA A 44 60.37 11.82 8.89
C ALA A 44 59.72 10.60 9.57
N VAL A 45 60.01 10.36 10.86
CA VAL A 45 59.51 9.17 11.60
C VAL A 45 58.09 9.34 12.16
N ALA A 46 57.75 10.53 12.67
CA ALA A 46 56.40 10.82 13.18
C ALA A 46 55.34 10.89 12.07
N CYS A 47 55.72 11.37 10.87
CA CYS A 47 54.82 11.44 9.72
C CYS A 47 54.50 10.05 9.11
N GLN A 48 55.44 9.10 9.22
CA GLN A 48 55.22 7.74 8.76
C GLN A 48 54.27 6.96 9.68
N GLU A 49 54.32 7.19 10.99
CA GLU A 49 53.45 6.52 11.95
C GLU A 49 52.01 7.05 11.92
N SER A 50 51.82 8.37 11.76
CA SER A 50 50.50 8.98 11.64
C SER A 50 49.75 8.51 10.39
N SER A 51 50.45 8.37 9.25
CA SER A 51 49.86 7.84 8.02
C SER A 51 49.50 6.36 8.15
N ARG A 52 50.36 5.54 8.76
CA ARG A 52 50.06 4.12 9.04
C ARG A 52 48.80 3.97 9.89
N LYS A 53 48.66 4.77 10.96
CA LYS A 53 47.48 4.74 11.84
C LYS A 53 46.18 5.00 11.09
N ARG A 54 46.14 6.03 10.23
CA ARG A 54 44.93 6.34 9.43
C ARG A 54 44.53 5.24 8.45
N PHE A 55 45.48 4.55 7.83
CA PHE A 55 45.17 3.40 6.96
C PHE A 55 44.64 2.20 7.74
N CYS A 56 45.19 1.93 8.93
CA CYS A 56 44.66 0.88 9.82
C CYS A 56 43.23 1.21 10.26
N ASP A 57 42.98 2.45 10.69
CA ASP A 57 41.66 2.91 11.11
C ASP A 57 40.66 2.79 9.95
N LEU A 58 41.02 3.25 8.74
CA LEU A 58 40.19 3.13 7.54
C LEU A 58 39.89 1.66 7.20
N SER A 59 40.90 0.80 7.18
CA SER A 59 40.71 -0.64 6.92
C SER A 59 39.76 -1.28 7.94
N SER A 60 39.79 -0.85 9.21
CA SER A 60 38.90 -1.39 10.25
C SER A 60 37.43 -1.01 10.02
N VAL A 61 37.17 0.18 9.45
CA VAL A 61 35.81 0.65 9.13
C VAL A 61 35.26 -0.01 7.86
N LEU A 62 36.13 -0.27 6.88
CA LEU A 62 35.71 -0.88 5.60
C LEU A 62 35.41 -2.37 5.71
N GLU A 63 36.09 -3.07 6.62
CA GLU A 63 35.97 -4.52 6.75
C GLU A 63 35.54 -4.91 8.17
N THR A 64 34.27 -4.67 8.50
CA THR A 64 33.58 -5.34 9.63
C THR A 64 33.49 -6.85 9.35
N GLY A 65 34.59 -7.59 9.48
CA GLY A 65 34.61 -9.07 9.44
C GLY A 65 35.69 -9.79 8.62
N ARG A 66 36.66 -9.09 7.98
CA ARG A 66 37.81 -9.73 7.27
C ARG A 66 39.16 -9.30 7.86
N PRO A 67 40.26 -10.06 7.61
CA PRO A 67 41.58 -9.71 8.14
C PRO A 67 42.14 -8.46 7.45
N VAL A 68 42.72 -7.58 8.27
CA VAL A 68 43.28 -6.26 7.87
C VAL A 68 44.22 -6.39 6.67
N LYS A 69 43.83 -5.79 5.55
CA LYS A 69 44.67 -5.66 4.36
C LYS A 69 45.80 -4.68 4.65
N THR A 70 47.04 -5.05 4.34
CA THR A 70 48.22 -4.19 4.55
C THR A 70 48.58 -3.33 3.34
N ASP A 71 47.92 -3.54 2.21
CA ASP A 71 48.20 -2.84 0.96
C ASP A 71 47.41 -1.53 0.86
N LYS A 72 48.14 -0.41 0.85
CA LYS A 72 47.55 0.94 0.87
C LYS A 72 46.65 1.25 -0.33
N PRO A 73 47.03 0.97 -1.60
CA PRO A 73 46.14 1.23 -2.73
C PRO A 73 44.88 0.36 -2.67
N ALA A 74 44.97 -0.91 -2.29
CA ALA A 74 43.78 -1.75 -2.10
C ALA A 74 42.81 -1.19 -1.04
N ILE A 75 43.30 -0.65 0.07
CA ILE A 75 42.45 0.00 1.09
C ILE A 75 41.71 1.21 0.50
N LEU A 76 42.39 2.00 -0.34
CA LEU A 76 41.77 3.18 -0.98
C LEU A 76 40.72 2.77 -2.02
N ASP A 77 41.01 1.76 -2.86
CA ASP A 77 40.05 1.24 -3.82
C ASP A 77 38.80 0.68 -3.13
N ASP A 78 38.99 -0.04 -2.02
CA ASP A 78 37.89 -0.54 -1.19
C ASP A 78 37.09 0.61 -0.57
N ALA A 79 37.75 1.65 -0.06
CA ALA A 79 37.07 2.85 0.45
C ALA A 79 36.22 3.54 -0.61
N ILE A 80 36.76 3.72 -1.81
CA ILE A 80 36.05 4.35 -2.93
C ILE A 80 34.82 3.50 -3.30
N ARG A 81 34.98 2.17 -3.36
CA ARG A 81 33.88 1.26 -3.67
C ARG A 81 32.78 1.30 -2.61
N VAL A 82 33.11 1.17 -1.33
CA VAL A 82 32.14 1.23 -0.23
C VAL A 82 31.44 2.58 -0.16
N LEU A 83 32.19 3.69 -0.33
CA LEU A 83 31.62 5.02 -0.36
C LEU A 83 30.63 5.21 -1.51
N THR A 84 30.95 4.66 -2.69
CA THR A 84 30.06 4.72 -3.85
C THR A 84 28.78 3.93 -3.59
N GLN A 85 28.90 2.72 -3.04
CA GLN A 85 27.76 1.88 -2.67
C GLN A 85 26.86 2.54 -1.62
N LEU A 86 27.45 3.10 -0.56
CA LEU A 86 26.68 3.80 0.48
C LEU A 86 25.97 5.04 -0.08
N LYS A 87 26.57 5.75 -1.04
CA LYS A 87 25.92 6.87 -1.73
C LYS A 87 24.73 6.41 -2.57
N THR A 88 24.85 5.30 -3.30
CA THR A 88 23.73 4.76 -4.08
C THR A 88 22.60 4.27 -3.18
N GLU A 89 22.92 3.53 -2.11
CA GLU A 89 21.94 3.06 -1.14
C GLU A 89 21.22 4.21 -0.41
N ALA A 90 21.96 5.25 -0.02
CA ALA A 90 21.37 6.44 0.59
C ALA A 90 20.42 7.17 -0.36
N GLN A 91 20.76 7.21 -1.65
CA GLN A 91 19.91 7.82 -2.68
C GLN A 91 18.65 6.99 -2.93
N GLU A 92 18.76 5.67 -3.05
CA GLU A 92 17.60 4.77 -3.18
C GLU A 92 16.69 4.83 -1.93
N LEU A 93 17.27 4.92 -0.74
CA LEU A 93 16.50 5.09 0.50
C LEU A 93 15.73 6.41 0.50
N LYS A 94 16.35 7.49 0.01
CA LYS A 94 15.69 8.79 -0.14
C LYS A 94 14.52 8.72 -1.13
N GLU A 95 14.73 8.11 -2.29
CA GLU A 95 13.70 7.95 -3.32
C GLU A 95 12.52 7.10 -2.83
N THR A 96 12.79 5.99 -2.15
CA THR A 96 11.74 5.13 -1.58
C THR A 96 10.98 5.83 -0.45
N HIS A 97 11.67 6.61 0.39
CA HIS A 97 11.03 7.44 1.41
C HIS A 97 10.08 8.48 0.78
N GLU A 98 10.54 9.23 -0.23
CA GLU A 98 9.71 10.19 -0.97
C GLU A 98 8.49 9.52 -1.61
N LYS A 99 8.67 8.34 -2.23
CA LYS A 99 7.58 7.56 -2.82
C LYS A 99 6.54 7.14 -1.77
N LEU A 100 6.97 6.67 -0.60
CA LEU A 100 6.08 6.28 0.48
C LEU A 100 5.29 7.48 1.03
N LEU A 101 5.92 8.65 1.15
CA LEU A 101 5.22 9.88 1.55
C LEU A 101 4.12 10.26 0.55
N GLU A 102 4.39 10.12 -0.75
CA GLU A 102 3.39 10.39 -1.78
C GLU A 102 2.23 9.38 -1.73
N GLU A 103 2.53 8.09 -1.54
CA GLU A 103 1.50 7.06 -1.40
C GLU A 103 0.63 7.30 -0.16
N ILE A 104 1.22 7.72 0.95
CA ILE A 104 0.47 8.13 2.16
C ILE A 104 -0.47 9.31 1.85
N LYS A 105 0.00 10.31 1.09
CA LYS A 105 -0.82 11.47 0.70
C LYS A 105 -1.98 11.05 -0.20
N CYS A 106 -1.74 10.20 -1.19
CA CYS A 106 -2.77 9.65 -2.06
C CYS A 106 -3.82 8.86 -1.27
N LEU A 107 -3.40 7.93 -0.41
CA LEU A 107 -4.32 7.12 0.41
C LEU A 107 -5.14 7.97 1.38
N LYS A 108 -4.59 9.07 1.90
CA LYS A 108 -5.36 10.05 2.70
C LYS A 108 -6.47 10.71 1.88
N ALA A 109 -6.15 11.12 0.65
CA ALA A 109 -7.12 11.74 -0.24
C ALA A 109 -8.25 10.76 -0.60
N GLU A 110 -7.90 9.52 -1.00
CA GLU A 110 -8.87 8.47 -1.32
C GLU A 110 -9.74 8.11 -0.11
N LYS A 111 -9.15 7.97 1.09
CA LYS A 111 -9.90 7.76 2.34
C LYS A 111 -10.92 8.88 2.59
N LYS A 112 -10.58 10.13 2.28
CA LYS A 112 -11.47 11.28 2.43
C LYS A 112 -12.63 11.20 1.44
N GLU A 113 -12.34 10.96 0.17
CA GLU A 113 -13.32 10.79 -0.90
C GLU A 113 -14.33 9.67 -0.57
N LEU A 114 -13.84 8.50 -0.15
CA LEU A 114 -14.71 7.38 0.26
C LEU A 114 -15.63 7.73 1.44
N ARG A 115 -15.20 8.59 2.36
CA ARG A 115 -16.09 9.06 3.44
C ARG A 115 -17.18 9.99 2.90
N GLU A 116 -16.84 10.86 1.97
CA GLU A 116 -17.80 11.77 1.34
C GLU A 116 -18.83 10.97 0.53
N GLU A 117 -18.40 10.06 -0.33
CA GLU A 117 -19.27 9.16 -1.09
C GLU A 117 -20.18 8.34 -0.17
N LYS A 118 -19.63 7.77 0.90
CA LYS A 118 -20.41 7.00 1.88
C LYS A 118 -21.53 7.84 2.51
N LEU A 119 -21.29 9.12 2.80
CA LEU A 119 -22.31 10.01 3.36
C LEU A 119 -23.40 10.31 2.34
N VAL A 120 -23.02 10.56 1.09
CA VAL A 120 -23.96 10.79 -0.02
C VAL A 120 -24.83 9.55 -0.25
N LEU A 121 -24.24 8.37 -0.39
CA LEU A 121 -24.98 7.11 -0.56
C LEU A 121 -25.92 6.83 0.62
N LYS A 122 -25.53 7.16 1.85
CA LYS A 122 -26.40 7.00 3.02
C LYS A 122 -27.61 7.91 2.94
N ALA A 123 -27.44 9.16 2.52
CA ALA A 123 -28.55 10.10 2.33
C ALA A 123 -29.50 9.64 1.21
N ASP A 124 -28.96 9.18 0.09
CA ASP A 124 -29.75 8.68 -1.03
C ASP A 124 -30.50 7.39 -0.68
N LYS A 125 -29.86 6.48 0.06
CA LYS A 125 -30.52 5.30 0.61
C LYS A 125 -31.73 5.69 1.48
N GLU A 126 -31.55 6.62 2.42
CA GLU A 126 -32.63 7.06 3.31
C GLU A 126 -33.79 7.71 2.51
N LYS A 127 -33.46 8.50 1.49
CA LYS A 127 -34.44 9.12 0.60
C LYS A 127 -35.27 8.07 -0.15
N ILE A 128 -34.62 7.07 -0.72
CA ILE A 128 -35.29 5.97 -1.43
C ILE A 128 -36.12 5.12 -0.47
N GLU A 129 -35.60 4.81 0.72
CA GLU A 129 -36.33 4.05 1.74
C GLU A 129 -37.60 4.80 2.19
N LYS A 130 -37.52 6.12 2.37
CA LYS A 130 -38.69 6.97 2.62
C LYS A 130 -39.71 6.89 1.48
N HIS A 131 -39.26 6.94 0.23
CA HIS A 131 -40.15 6.79 -0.92
C HIS A 131 -40.81 5.41 -0.94
N LEU A 132 -40.07 4.33 -0.71
CA LEU A 132 -40.59 2.97 -0.68
C LEU A 132 -41.59 2.75 0.47
N LYS A 133 -41.33 3.34 1.64
CA LYS A 133 -42.24 3.29 2.78
C LYS A 133 -43.53 4.08 2.55
N GLY A 134 -43.47 5.16 1.76
CA GLY A 134 -44.63 5.88 1.26
C GLY A 134 -45.39 5.13 0.16
N PHE A 135 -44.68 4.37 -0.68
CA PHE A 135 -45.22 3.45 -1.69
C PHE A 135 -45.40 2.04 -1.14
N SER A 136 -45.96 1.85 0.06
CA SER A 136 -46.35 0.53 0.55
C SER A 136 -47.35 -0.11 -0.43
N ILE A 137 -46.82 -0.83 -1.43
CA ILE A 137 -47.55 -1.76 -2.27
C ILE A 137 -48.15 -2.76 -1.28
N PRO A 138 -49.47 -2.96 -1.26
CA PRO A 138 -50.06 -3.98 -0.41
C PRO A 138 -49.33 -5.28 -0.73
N HIS A 139 -48.73 -5.89 0.29
CA HIS A 139 -48.05 -7.18 0.24
C HIS A 139 -48.79 -8.07 -0.76
N ALA A 140 -48.22 -8.25 -1.96
CA ALA A 140 -48.78 -9.12 -2.97
C ALA A 140 -48.88 -10.48 -2.31
N GLY A 141 -50.11 -10.85 -1.99
CA GLY A 141 -50.40 -11.95 -1.08
C GLY A 141 -49.67 -13.20 -1.52
N PHE A 142 -49.24 -13.99 -0.53
CA PHE A 142 -48.97 -15.42 -0.65
C PHE A 142 -49.71 -16.03 -1.85
N MET A 143 -49.04 -16.09 -3.00
CA MET A 143 -49.54 -16.81 -4.16
C MET A 143 -49.07 -18.25 -3.98
N PRO A 144 -49.99 -19.23 -3.89
CA PRO A 144 -49.60 -20.62 -3.78
C PRO A 144 -48.77 -21.01 -5.02
N PRO A 145 -47.72 -21.83 -4.85
CA PRO A 145 -46.88 -22.23 -5.96
C PRO A 145 -47.72 -22.92 -7.05
N PRO A 146 -47.49 -22.61 -8.33
CA PRO A 146 -48.20 -23.25 -9.43
C PRO A 146 -48.06 -24.78 -9.36
N PRO A 147 -49.12 -25.57 -9.59
CA PRO A 147 -49.11 -27.03 -9.40
C PRO A 147 -48.11 -27.78 -10.30
N HIS A 148 -47.48 -27.12 -11.26
CA HIS A 148 -46.56 -27.71 -12.22
C HIS A 148 -45.12 -27.88 -11.69
N VAL A 149 -44.73 -27.22 -10.59
CA VAL A 149 -43.38 -27.38 -10.02
C VAL A 149 -43.23 -28.61 -9.11
N ALA A 150 -44.32 -29.32 -8.80
CA ALA A 150 -44.28 -30.49 -7.92
C ALA A 150 -43.72 -31.76 -8.60
N ALA A 151 -43.65 -31.80 -9.94
CA ALA A 151 -43.24 -33.01 -10.66
C ALA A 151 -41.72 -33.15 -10.87
N TYR A 152 -40.93 -32.08 -10.69
CA TYR A 152 -39.47 -32.09 -10.92
C TYR A 152 -38.62 -32.08 -9.65
N GLN A 153 -39.19 -32.40 -8.48
CA GLN A 153 -38.41 -32.69 -7.27
C GLN A 153 -38.10 -34.20 -7.09
N GLY A 154 -38.00 -34.92 -8.20
CA GLY A 154 -37.38 -36.25 -8.26
C GLY A 154 -35.86 -36.12 -8.32
N GLY A 155 -35.24 -35.61 -7.26
CA GLY A 155 -33.79 -35.45 -7.20
C GLY A 155 -33.38 -34.80 -5.90
N MET A 156 -32.66 -35.54 -5.08
CA MET A 156 -32.22 -35.18 -3.73
C MET A 156 -31.26 -33.97 -3.80
N ASN A 157 -31.80 -32.76 -3.86
CA ASN A 157 -31.00 -31.54 -3.84
C ASN A 157 -30.55 -31.26 -2.41
N LYS A 158 -29.35 -31.72 -2.09
CA LYS A 158 -28.60 -31.41 -0.85
C LYS A 158 -28.08 -29.97 -0.94
N MET A 159 -28.98 -28.99 -0.94
CA MET A 159 -28.60 -27.61 -0.69
C MET A 159 -29.04 -27.27 0.73
N ALA A 160 -28.06 -26.98 1.60
CA ALA A 160 -28.32 -26.41 2.91
C ALA A 160 -29.15 -25.14 2.73
N VAL A 161 -30.35 -25.12 3.31
CA VAL A 161 -31.19 -23.92 3.39
C VAL A 161 -30.51 -22.98 4.38
N TYR A 162 -29.90 -21.91 3.89
CA TYR A 162 -29.37 -20.84 4.73
C TYR A 162 -30.50 -19.85 5.03
N PRO A 163 -30.83 -19.60 6.31
CA PRO A 163 -31.97 -18.75 6.70
C PRO A 163 -31.99 -17.33 6.10
N ASN A 164 -30.85 -16.81 5.65
CA ASN A 164 -30.71 -15.46 5.10
C ASN A 164 -30.84 -15.38 3.57
N TYR A 165 -30.91 -16.51 2.86
CA TYR A 165 -31.21 -16.53 1.42
C TYR A 165 -32.67 -16.93 1.22
N GLY A 166 -33.51 -15.97 0.84
CA GLY A 166 -34.92 -16.24 0.55
C GLY A 166 -35.09 -17.28 -0.56
N TYR A 167 -36.17 -18.06 -0.48
CA TYR A 167 -36.57 -19.08 -1.46
C TYR A 167 -36.98 -18.52 -2.84
N ILE A 168 -36.64 -17.26 -3.12
CA ILE A 168 -37.00 -16.59 -4.37
C ILE A 168 -35.84 -16.78 -5.33
N PRO A 169 -35.96 -17.70 -6.30
CA PRO A 169 -34.89 -17.86 -7.25
C PRO A 169 -34.80 -16.62 -8.13
N MET A 170 -33.58 -16.13 -8.35
CA MET A 170 -33.30 -14.87 -9.06
C MET A 170 -33.85 -14.84 -10.49
N TRP A 171 -34.15 -16.00 -11.10
CA TRP A 171 -34.83 -16.07 -12.40
C TRP A 171 -36.18 -15.35 -12.39
N GLN A 172 -36.77 -15.08 -11.20
CA GLN A 172 -38.02 -14.33 -11.07
C GLN A 172 -37.96 -12.90 -11.63
N TYR A 173 -36.77 -12.30 -11.60
CA TYR A 173 -36.52 -10.92 -12.03
C TYR A 173 -36.11 -10.81 -13.51
N LEU A 174 -35.97 -11.94 -14.21
CA LEU A 174 -35.58 -11.94 -15.63
C LEU A 174 -36.76 -11.62 -16.55
N PRO A 175 -36.57 -10.83 -17.63
CA PRO A 175 -37.60 -10.58 -18.64
C PRO A 175 -38.12 -11.88 -19.26
N LEU A 176 -39.43 -11.93 -19.58
CA LEU A 176 -40.07 -13.13 -20.14
C LEU A 176 -39.37 -13.66 -21.41
N SER A 177 -38.82 -12.76 -22.23
CA SER A 177 -38.04 -13.10 -23.43
C SER A 177 -36.79 -13.94 -23.16
N THR A 178 -36.23 -13.85 -21.96
CA THR A 178 -35.02 -14.61 -21.55
C THR A 178 -35.35 -15.90 -20.81
N ARG A 179 -36.63 -16.11 -20.46
CA ARG A 179 -37.13 -17.38 -19.90
C ARG A 179 -37.63 -18.33 -20.98
N ASP A 180 -37.86 -17.82 -22.17
CA ASP A 180 -38.31 -18.62 -23.30
C ASP A 180 -37.13 -19.39 -23.91
N THR A 181 -36.81 -20.53 -23.31
CA THR A 181 -35.80 -21.46 -23.82
C THR A 181 -36.36 -22.37 -24.91
N SER A 182 -37.59 -22.14 -25.40
CA SER A 182 -38.21 -23.01 -26.41
C SER A 182 -37.40 -23.05 -27.69
N HIS A 183 -36.65 -22.00 -28.03
CA HIS A 183 -35.80 -21.92 -29.22
C HIS A 183 -34.31 -22.20 -28.93
N ASP A 184 -33.93 -22.55 -27.69
CA ASP A 184 -32.51 -22.86 -27.33
C ASP A 184 -31.96 -24.06 -28.12
N HIS A 185 -32.85 -24.99 -28.50
CA HIS A 185 -32.51 -26.18 -29.29
C HIS A 185 -32.18 -25.88 -30.76
N GLU A 186 -32.56 -24.71 -31.28
CA GLU A 186 -32.25 -24.30 -32.66
C GLU A 186 -30.82 -23.77 -32.79
N LEU A 187 -30.23 -23.29 -31.69
CA LEU A 187 -28.90 -22.67 -31.64
C LEU A 187 -27.79 -23.65 -31.23
N ARG A 188 -28.14 -24.86 -30.77
CA ARG A 188 -27.17 -25.87 -30.36
C ARG A 188 -27.08 -26.94 -31.46
N PRO A 189 -25.93 -27.12 -32.13
CA PRO A 189 -25.77 -28.23 -33.06
C PRO A 189 -25.97 -29.56 -32.33
N PRO A 190 -26.58 -30.59 -32.97
CA PRO A 190 -26.80 -31.89 -32.34
C PRO A 190 -25.45 -32.42 -31.85
N ALA A 191 -25.35 -32.62 -30.54
CA ALA A 191 -24.19 -33.26 -29.93
C ALA A 191 -24.02 -34.65 -30.58
N ALA A 192 -22.84 -34.88 -31.14
CA ALA A 192 -22.44 -36.16 -31.73
C ALA A 192 -22.43 -37.29 -30.70
#